data_AF-A0A6N8SDB6-F1
#
_entry.id   AF-A0A6N8SDB6-F1
#
_cell.length_a   1.000
_cell.length_b   1.000
_cell.length_c   1.000
_cell.angle_alpha   90.00
_cell.angle_beta   90.00
_cell.angle_gamma   90.00
#
_symmetry.space_group_name_H-M   'P 1'
#
loop_
_entity.id
_entity.type
_entity.pdbx_description
1 polymer ?
#
loop_
_entity_poly.entity_id
_entity_poly.type
_entity_poly.pdbx_seq_one_letter_code
_entity_poly.pdbx_strand_id
1 'polypeptide(L)'
;MKTFGRLLLSAVLSFVTSLIVAGLFLPVYGIFEGGPYNCLNDGVATCLSGIPLSALIYGPLFSIAGTVIGTPIFMVILAFRD
;
A
#
# COMPACT_ATOMS: atom_id res chain seq x y z
N MET A 1 21.40 15.59 -13.82
CA MET A 1 21.08 15.27 -12.42
C MET A 1 19.62 15.55 -12.03
N LYS A 2 18.97 16.62 -12.53
CA LYS A 2 17.56 16.93 -12.20
C LYS A 2 16.57 15.79 -12.49
N THR A 3 16.65 15.16 -13.66
CA THR A 3 15.72 14.08 -14.06
C THR A 3 15.84 12.84 -13.18
N PHE A 4 17.08 12.43 -12.88
CA PHE A 4 17.34 11.28 -12.00
C PHE A 4 16.87 11.55 -10.57
N GLY A 5 17.11 12.76 -10.04
CA GLY A 5 16.59 13.16 -8.73
C GLY A 5 15.07 13.13 -8.64
N ARG A 6 14.37 13.60 -9.69
CA ARG A 6 12.90 13.53 -9.76
C ARG A 6 12.39 12.10 -9.85
N LEU A 7 13.05 11.25 -10.64
CA LEU A 7 12.71 9.82 -10.71
C LEU A 7 12.82 9.17 -9.31
N LEU A 8 13.94 9.38 -8.63
CA LEU A 8 14.17 8.81 -7.31
C LEU A 8 13.13 9.31 -6.29
N LEU A 9 12.85 10.61 -6.28
CA LEU A 9 11.84 11.20 -5.41
C LEU A 9 10.44 10.64 -5.70
N SER A 10 10.07 10.53 -6.98
CA SER A 10 8.78 9.98 -7.40
C SER A 10 8.62 8.52 -7.00
N ALA A 11 9.66 7.70 -7.13
CA ALA A 11 9.65 6.31 -6.71
C ALA A 11 9.49 6.17 -5.19
N VAL A 12 10.19 7.00 -4.41
CA VAL A 12 10.07 7.01 -2.94
C VAL A 12 8.67 7.44 -2.50
N LEU A 13 8.13 8.52 -3.07
CA LEU A 13 6.76 8.98 -2.79
C LEU A 13 5.73 7.90 -3.14
N SER A 14 5.92 7.25 -4.28
CA SER A 14 5.07 6.14 -4.71
C SER A 14 5.13 4.95 -3.77
N PHE A 15 6.32 4.59 -3.29
CA PHE A 15 6.49 3.50 -2.34
C PHE A 15 5.83 3.81 -0.99
N VAL A 16 6.09 5.00 -0.44
CA VAL A 16 5.51 5.41 0.86
C VAL A 16 3.98 5.47 0.79
N THR A 17 3.42 6.03 -0.29
CA THR A 17 1.95 6.06 -0.47
C THR A 17 1.37 4.65 -0.59
N SER A 18 2.05 3.75 -1.28
CA SER A 18 1.64 2.34 -1.38
C SER A 18 1.61 1.64 -0.02
N LEU A 19 2.60 1.90 0.85
CA LEU A 19 2.62 1.36 2.21
C LEU A 19 1.47 1.90 3.07
N ILE A 20 1.15 3.20 2.95
CA ILE A 20 0.02 3.81 3.66
C ILE A 20 -1.28 3.15 3.23
N VAL A 21 -1.48 2.98 1.91
CA VAL A 21 -2.68 2.33 1.37
C VAL A 21 -2.77 0.87 1.83
N ALA A 22 -1.66 0.12 1.78
CA ALA A 22 -1.65 -1.25 2.27
C ALA A 22 -2.03 -1.33 3.76
N GLY A 23 -1.46 -0.47 4.60
CA GLY A 23 -1.74 -0.41 6.03
C GLY A 23 -3.17 -0.02 6.39
N LEU A 24 -3.83 0.79 5.54
CA LEU A 24 -5.25 1.14 5.67
C LEU A 24 -6.17 0.03 5.13
N PHE A 25 -5.77 -0.62 4.03
CA PHE A 25 -6.59 -1.61 3.35
C PHE A 25 -6.62 -2.94 4.11
N LEU A 26 -5.49 -3.41 4.63
CA LEU A 26 -5.36 -4.72 5.30
C LEU A 26 -6.34 -4.90 6.48
N PRO A 27 -6.51 -3.93 7.40
CA PRO A 27 -7.49 -4.05 8.48
C PRO A 27 -8.93 -3.98 7.98
N VAL A 28 -9.22 -3.10 7.01
CA VAL A 28 -10.57 -2.96 6.44
C VAL A 28 -10.98 -4.23 5.71
N TYR A 29 -10.05 -4.79 4.92
CA TYR A 29 -10.24 -6.07 4.24
C TYR A 29 -10.55 -7.18 5.25
N GLY A 30 -9.75 -7.35 6.30
CA GLY A 30 -10.03 -8.35 7.34
C GLY A 30 -11.38 -8.18 8.03
N ILE A 31 -11.87 -6.95 8.23
CA ILE A 31 -13.18 -6.70 8.87
C ILE A 31 -14.35 -7.09 7.95
N PHE A 32 -14.23 -6.89 6.64
CA PHE A 32 -15.35 -7.01 5.70
C PHE A 32 -15.27 -8.23 4.77
N GLU A 33 -14.17 -8.97 4.75
CA GLU A 33 -14.03 -10.20 3.97
C GLU A 33 -14.87 -11.30 4.66
N GLY A 34 -16.12 -11.42 4.21
CA GLY A 34 -17.03 -12.47 4.66
C GLY A 34 -16.43 -13.85 4.42
N GLY A 35 -16.17 -14.60 5.49
CA GLY A 35 -15.50 -15.90 5.45
C GLY A 35 -15.06 -16.36 6.85
N PRO A 36 -14.21 -17.40 6.95
CA PRO A 36 -13.70 -17.91 8.23
C PRO A 36 -12.72 -16.97 8.97
N TYR A 37 -12.54 -15.75 8.46
CA TYR A 37 -11.67 -14.71 9.03
C TYR A 37 -12.46 -13.41 9.28
N ASN A 38 -13.78 -13.53 9.51
CA ASN A 38 -14.62 -12.36 9.75
C ASN A 38 -14.36 -11.82 11.16
N CYS A 39 -13.63 -10.70 11.22
CA CYS A 39 -13.25 -10.06 12.47
C CYS A 39 -14.44 -9.54 13.30
N LEU A 40 -15.62 -9.38 12.66
CA LEU A 40 -16.85 -9.02 13.35
C LEU A 40 -17.42 -10.18 14.19
N ASN A 41 -17.10 -11.42 13.82
CA ASN A 41 -17.66 -12.64 14.41
C ASN A 41 -16.66 -13.38 15.30
N ASP A 42 -15.38 -13.44 14.89
CA ASP A 42 -14.31 -14.18 15.60
C ASP A 42 -13.53 -13.32 16.63
N GLY A 43 -13.86 -12.04 16.71
CA GLY A 43 -13.24 -11.08 17.63
C GLY A 43 -11.97 -10.43 17.10
N VAL A 44 -11.75 -9.18 17.51
CA VAL A 44 -10.65 -8.32 17.05
C VAL A 44 -9.26 -8.91 17.34
N ALA A 45 -9.11 -9.67 18.43
CA ALA A 45 -7.84 -10.30 18.80
C ALA A 45 -7.38 -11.36 17.79
N THR A 46 -8.32 -12.17 17.28
CA THR A 46 -8.07 -13.22 16.29
C THR A 46 -7.78 -12.63 14.91
N CYS A 47 -8.41 -11.48 14.61
CA CYS A 47 -8.13 -10.70 13.41
C CYS A 47 -6.69 -10.15 13.39
N LEU A 48 -6.30 -9.51 14.49
CA LEU A 48 -4.97 -8.89 14.64
C LEU A 48 -3.82 -9.90 14.49
N SER A 49 -4.04 -11.18 14.82
CA SER A 49 -3.05 -12.24 14.62
C SER A 49 -2.91 -12.68 13.15
N GLY A 50 -3.94 -12.49 12.32
CA GLY A 50 -3.92 -12.79 10.87
C GLY A 50 -3.36 -11.67 9.99
N ILE A 51 -3.47 -10.41 10.44
CA ILE A 51 -2.90 -9.23 9.75
C ILE A 51 -1.44 -9.40 9.31
N PRO A 52 -0.50 -9.95 10.11
CA PRO A 52 0.89 -10.12 9.65
C PRO A 52 1.02 -11.07 8.45
N LEU A 53 0.18 -12.10 8.35
CA LEU A 53 0.19 -13.03 7.22
C LEU A 53 -0.37 -12.37 5.96
N SER A 54 -1.45 -11.60 6.10
CA SER A 54 -2.01 -10.78 5.02
C SER A 54 -1.03 -9.70 4.58
N ALA A 55 -0.33 -9.05 5.51
CA ALA A 55 0.70 -8.06 5.20
C ALA A 55 1.88 -8.67 4.43
N LEU A 56 2.22 -9.93 4.69
CA LEU A 56 3.28 -10.64 3.98
C LEU A 56 2.93 -10.87 2.50
N ILE A 57 1.66 -11.15 2.19
CA ILE A 57 1.20 -11.41 0.81
C ILE A 57 0.84 -10.11 0.09
N TYR A 58 -0.03 -9.30 0.69
CA TYR A 58 -0.56 -8.10 0.06
C TYR A 58 0.41 -6.92 0.14
N GLY A 59 1.22 -6.80 1.18
CA GLY A 59 2.18 -5.69 1.33
C GLY A 59 3.14 -5.55 0.14
N PRO A 60 3.81 -6.62 -0.30
CA PRO A 60 4.61 -6.60 -1.52
C PRO A 60 3.80 -6.28 -2.77
N LEU A 61 2.58 -6.83 -2.89
CA LEU A 61 1.71 -6.60 -4.04
C LEU A 61 1.33 -5.11 -4.17
N PHE A 62 0.88 -4.49 -3.08
CA PHE A 62 0.56 -3.06 -3.02
C PHE A 62 1.79 -2.21 -3.30
N SER A 63 2.95 -2.58 -2.75
CA SER A 63 4.19 -1.84 -2.96
C SER A 63 4.67 -1.89 -4.41
N ILE A 64 4.64 -3.06 -5.05
CA ILE A 64 5.07 -3.23 -6.44
C ILE A 64 4.08 -2.54 -7.39
N ALA A 65 2.78 -2.85 -7.28
CA ALA A 65 1.78 -2.25 -8.14
C ALA A 65 1.72 -0.73 -7.96
N GLY A 66 1.72 -0.28 -6.71
CA GLY A 66 1.66 1.12 -6.38
C GLY A 66 2.92 1.88 -6.76
N THR A 67 4.13 1.28 -6.70
CA THR A 67 5.34 1.92 -7.24
C THR A 67 5.34 1.99 -8.77
N VAL A 68 4.96 0.92 -9.46
CA VAL A 68 4.90 0.90 -10.93
C VAL A 68 3.92 1.95 -11.47
N ILE A 69 2.77 2.10 -10.82
CA ILE A 69 1.71 3.05 -11.24
C ILE A 69 1.97 4.46 -10.71
N GLY A 70 2.34 4.61 -9.45
CA GLY A 70 2.46 5.92 -8.83
C GLY A 70 3.74 6.67 -9.22
N THR A 71 4.83 5.98 -9.58
CA THR A 71 6.08 6.64 -10.03
C THR A 71 5.85 7.54 -11.25
N PRO A 72 5.21 7.09 -12.36
CA PRO A 72 4.92 7.97 -13.48
C PRO A 72 3.93 9.08 -13.11
N ILE A 73 2.97 8.83 -12.21
CA ILE A 73 2.02 9.86 -11.75
C ILE A 73 2.77 10.98 -11.01
N PHE A 74 3.59 10.63 -10.02
CA PHE A 74 4.39 11.60 -9.28
C PHE A 74 5.40 12.32 -10.18
N MET A 75 5.96 11.62 -11.17
CA MET A 75 6.86 12.24 -12.15
C MET A 75 6.14 13.33 -12.97
N VAL A 76 4.91 13.07 -13.42
CA VAL A 76 4.07 14.05 -14.12
C VAL A 76 3.71 15.23 -13.21
N ILE A 77 3.26 14.95 -11.99
CA ILE A 77 2.91 15.99 -11.00
C ILE A 77 4.10 16.92 -10.72
N LEU A 78 5.29 16.35 -10.52
CA LEU A 78 6.50 17.12 -10.27
C LEU A 78 6.92 17.91 -11.51
N ALA A 79 6.79 17.33 -12.70
CA ALA A 79 7.12 18.01 -13.96
C ALA A 79 6.24 19.24 -14.22
N PHE A 80 4.98 19.26 -13.76
CA PHE A 80 4.10 20.42 -13.87
C PHE A 80 4.37 21.51 -12.81
N ARG A 81 5.20 21.22 -11.80
CA ARG A 81 5.49 22.15 -10.69
C ARG A 81 6.76 22.95 -10.90
N ASP A 82 7.54 22.60 -11.92
CA ASP A 82 8.73 23.31 -12.40
C ASP A 82 8.40 24.25 -13.56
#